data_AF-A0A3L7XTW2-F1
#
_entry.id   AF-A0A3L7XTW2-F1
#
_cell.length_a   1.000
_cell.length_b   1.000
_cell.length_c   1.000
_cell.angle_alpha   90.00
_cell.angle_beta   90.00
_cell.angle_gamma   90.00
#
_symmetry.space_group_name_H-M   'P 1'
#
loop_
_entity.id
_entity.type
_entity.pdbx_description
1 polymer ?
#
loop_
_entity_poly.entity_id
_entity_poly.type
_entity_poly.pdbx_seq_one_letter_code
_entity_poly.pdbx_strand_id
1 'polypeptide(L)'
;PKFPLQPVLDFRKVLVDRLEVELARLLSAGHRLRSRITANQAAQQAVLAELRALQSGLLNIEQIQRLQNGWQTLHDELQRLASEMRTLQQAVHDKRAELVAAAQRRDVVAKLGEHHTSKWQAELLRHETAERDDIYIARAFNRRAV
;
A
#
# COMPACT_ATOMS: atom_id res chain seq x y z
N PRO A 1 5.59 -31.33 -8.95
CA PRO A 1 6.37 -30.74 -10.06
C PRO A 1 6.65 -29.26 -9.77
N LYS A 2 7.73 -28.69 -10.33
CA LYS A 2 8.00 -27.25 -10.19
C LYS A 2 7.13 -26.47 -11.18
N PHE A 3 6.54 -25.37 -10.73
CA PHE A 3 5.78 -24.47 -11.60
C PHE A 3 6.73 -23.66 -12.50
N PRO A 4 6.59 -23.69 -13.84
CA PRO A 4 7.54 -23.03 -14.74
C PRO A 4 7.68 -21.52 -14.55
N LEU A 5 6.61 -20.84 -14.10
CA LEU A 5 6.62 -19.39 -13.88
C LEU A 5 6.85 -19.01 -12.41
N GLN A 6 7.39 -19.91 -11.59
CA GLN A 6 7.72 -19.62 -10.20
C GLN A 6 8.61 -18.37 -10.04
N PRO A 7 9.69 -18.18 -10.83
CA PRO A 7 10.52 -16.97 -10.72
C PRO A 7 9.75 -15.67 -11.00
N VAL A 8 8.78 -15.72 -11.92
CA VAL A 8 7.91 -14.58 -12.24
C VAL A 8 6.96 -14.28 -11.09
N LEU A 9 6.40 -15.31 -10.46
CA LEU A 9 5.55 -15.16 -9.29
C LEU A 9 6.32 -14.51 -8.12
N ASP A 10 7.54 -14.97 -7.87
CA ASP A 10 8.38 -14.46 -6.78
C ASP A 10 8.78 -13.00 -7.02
N PHE A 11 9.19 -12.65 -8.25
CA PHE A 11 9.44 -11.26 -8.63
C PHE A 11 8.22 -10.36 -8.40
N ARG A 12 7.02 -10.84 -8.77
CA ARG A 12 5.78 -10.08 -8.58
C ARG A 12 5.41 -9.89 -7.11
N LYS A 13 5.71 -10.86 -6.24
CA LYS A 13 5.54 -10.69 -4.79
C LYS A 13 6.46 -9.59 -4.27
N VAL A 14 7.75 -9.64 -4.59
CA VAL A 14 8.73 -8.62 -4.19
C VAL A 14 8.32 -7.22 -4.68
N LEU A 15 7.80 -7.13 -5.90
CA LEU A 15 7.30 -5.85 -6.43
C LEU A 15 6.11 -5.31 -5.62
N VAL A 16 5.14 -6.16 -5.28
CA VAL A 16 3.99 -5.76 -4.45
C VAL A 16 4.48 -5.30 -3.07
N ASP A 17 5.34 -6.08 -2.42
CA ASP A 17 5.89 -5.75 -1.09
C ASP A 17 6.63 -4.40 -1.11
N ARG A 18 7.39 -4.14 -2.17
CA ARG A 18 8.06 -2.84 -2.36
C ARG A 18 7.06 -1.68 -2.47
N LEU A 19 6.00 -1.85 -3.26
CA LEU A 19 4.98 -0.82 -3.45
C LEU A 19 4.20 -0.55 -2.15
N GLU A 20 3.97 -1.58 -1.32
CA GLU A 20 3.38 -1.44 0.01
C GLU A 20 4.27 -0.61 0.95
N VAL A 21 5.58 -0.87 0.95
CA VAL A 21 6.54 -0.08 1.73
C VAL A 21 6.58 1.38 1.26
N GLU A 22 6.59 1.62 -0.05
CA GLU A 22 6.54 2.97 -0.62
C GLU A 22 5.25 3.70 -0.23
N LEU A 23 4.10 3.03 -0.31
CA LEU A 23 2.81 3.58 0.12
C LEU A 23 2.82 3.91 1.62
N ALA A 24 3.34 3.03 2.47
CA ALA A 24 3.45 3.27 3.90
C ALA A 24 4.30 4.51 4.21
N ARG A 25 5.40 4.73 3.47
CA ARG A 25 6.24 5.94 3.60
C ARG A 25 5.47 7.20 3.23
N LEU A 26 4.69 7.19 2.14
CA LEU A 26 3.86 8.32 1.73
C LEU A 26 2.78 8.64 2.77
N LEU A 27 2.10 7.63 3.31
CA LEU A 27 1.10 7.80 4.37
C LEU A 27 1.72 8.38 5.65
N SER A 28 2.90 7.88 6.04
CA SER A 28 3.66 8.41 7.19
C SER A 28 4.05 9.88 6.97
N ALA A 29 4.49 10.24 5.77
CA ALA A 29 4.74 11.63 5.42
C ALA A 29 3.47 12.48 5.51
N GLY A 30 2.31 11.93 5.13
CA GLY A 30 1.01 12.60 5.21
C GLY A 30 0.59 12.88 6.64
N HIS A 31 0.80 11.93 7.54
CA HIS A 31 0.58 12.14 8.97
C HIS A 31 1.48 13.25 9.54
N ARG A 32 2.78 13.25 9.21
CA ARG A 32 3.70 14.31 9.64
C ARG A 32 3.26 15.69 9.14
N LEU A 33 2.89 15.79 7.87
CA LEU A 33 2.46 17.05 7.27
C LEU A 33 1.15 17.55 7.88
N ARG A 34 0.20 16.64 8.17
CA ARG A 34 -1.03 16.97 8.87
C ARG A 34 -0.76 17.52 10.27
N SER A 35 0.17 16.92 11.01
CA SER A 35 0.58 17.43 12.32
C SER A 35 1.18 18.83 12.23
N ARG A 36 2.01 19.11 11.21
CA ARG A 36 2.55 20.46 10.94
C ARG A 36 1.44 21.47 10.64
N ILE A 37 0.45 21.10 9.82
CA ILE A 37 -0.72 21.95 9.52
C ILE A 37 -1.48 22.27 10.81
N THR A 38 -1.80 21.27 11.62
CA THR A 38 -2.51 21.47 12.90
C THR A 38 -1.73 22.38 13.84
N ALA A 39 -0.41 22.18 13.95
CA ALA A 39 0.45 23.04 14.78
C ALA A 39 0.50 24.49 14.28
N ASN A 40 0.59 24.70 12.96
CA ASN A 40 0.56 26.03 12.35
C ASN A 40 -0.79 26.73 12.61
N GLN A 41 -1.91 26.01 12.44
CA GLN A 41 -3.24 26.54 12.73
C GLN A 41 -3.40 26.93 14.22
N ALA A 42 -2.89 26.11 15.13
CA ALA A 42 -2.89 26.44 16.56
C ALA A 42 -2.06 27.70 16.85
N ALA A 43 -0.90 27.85 16.22
CA ALA A 43 -0.08 29.06 16.33
C ALA A 43 -0.80 30.30 15.78
N GLN A 44 -1.50 30.19 14.65
CA GLN A 44 -2.31 31.29 14.11
C GLN A 44 -3.42 31.71 15.08
N GLN A 45 -4.10 30.75 15.72
CA GLN A 45 -5.13 31.03 16.71
C GLN A 45 -4.55 31.73 17.94
N ALA A 46 -3.36 31.33 18.40
CA ALA A 46 -2.67 32.00 19.50
C ALA A 46 -2.35 33.46 19.18
N VAL A 47 -1.79 33.74 17.99
CA VAL A 47 -1.50 35.11 17.53
C VAL A 47 -2.77 35.95 17.42
N LEU A 48 -3.87 35.39 16.92
CA LEU A 48 -5.16 36.08 16.85
C LEU A 48 -5.73 36.38 18.24
N ALA A 49 -5.57 35.48 19.20
CA ALA A 49 -5.99 35.72 20.58
C ALA A 49 -5.17 36.85 21.23
N GLU A 50 -3.86 36.89 21.01
CA GLU A 50 -2.99 37.96 21.52
C GLU A 50 -3.34 39.32 20.88
N LEU A 51 -3.59 39.36 19.57
CA LEU A 51 -4.04 40.57 18.89
C LEU A 51 -5.35 41.11 19.49
N ARG A 52 -6.32 40.23 19.78
CA ARG A 52 -7.58 40.62 20.43
C ARG A 52 -7.37 41.16 21.84
N ALA A 53 -6.47 40.56 22.61
CA ALA A 53 -6.15 41.03 23.96
C ALA A 53 -5.56 42.45 23.94
N LEU A 54 -4.64 42.72 22.99
CA LEU A 54 -4.02 44.04 22.83
C LEU A 54 -5.00 45.13 22.38
N GLN A 55 -6.05 44.76 21.63
CA GLN A 55 -7.10 45.70 21.23
C GLN A 55 -7.99 46.17 22.40
N SER A 56 -7.97 45.46 23.53
CA SER A 56 -8.74 45.80 24.74
C SER A 56 -7.98 46.65 25.76
N GLY A 57 -6.69 46.92 25.53
CA GLY A 57 -5.80 47.67 26.42
C GLY A 57 -5.16 48.90 25.77
N LEU A 58 -4.05 49.37 26.36
CA LEU A 58 -3.22 50.44 25.76
C LEU A 58 -2.58 49.94 24.45
N LEU A 59 -2.90 50.61 23.34
CA LEU A 59 -2.42 50.28 22.00
C LEU A 59 -0.88 50.38 21.92
N ASN A 60 -0.21 49.23 21.88
CA ASN A 60 1.20 49.13 21.51
C ASN A 60 1.31 48.77 20.01
N ILE A 61 1.51 49.80 19.17
CA ILE A 61 1.55 49.68 17.71
C ILE A 61 2.68 48.73 17.25
N GLU A 62 3.85 48.79 17.89
CA GLU A 62 4.99 47.92 17.54
C GLU A 62 4.70 46.44 17.83
N GLN A 63 4.01 46.15 18.93
CA GLN A 63 3.62 44.78 19.26
C GLN A 63 2.56 44.26 18.28
N ILE A 64 1.60 45.10 17.91
CA ILE A 64 0.58 44.76 16.91
C ILE A 64 1.22 44.45 15.55
N GLN A 65 2.16 45.28 15.09
CA GLN A 65 2.87 45.04 13.83
C GLN A 65 3.67 43.74 13.85
N ARG A 66 4.37 43.44 14.95
CA ARG A 66 5.09 42.16 15.11
C ARG A 66 4.16 40.96 15.02
N LEU A 67 3.00 41.02 15.66
CA LEU A 67 2.00 39.94 15.61
C LEU A 67 1.38 39.80 14.22
N GLN A 68 1.10 40.91 13.52
CA GLN A 68 0.61 40.87 12.14
C GLN A 68 1.63 40.21 11.19
N ASN A 69 2.91 40.57 11.32
CA ASN A 69 4.00 39.95 10.53
C ASN A 69 4.15 38.46 10.85
N GLY A 70 4.06 38.08 12.12
CA GLY A 70 4.06 36.69 12.56
C GLY A 70 2.87 35.91 12.00
N TRP A 71 1.67 36.50 12.03
CA TRP A 71 0.48 35.92 11.44
C TRP A 71 0.63 35.71 9.94
N GLN A 72 1.15 36.70 9.21
CA GLN A 72 1.37 36.59 7.77
C GLN A 72 2.37 35.46 7.44
N THR A 73 3.46 35.36 8.21
CA THR A 73 4.45 34.27 8.05
C THR A 73 3.80 32.90 8.26
N LEU A 74 2.97 32.76 9.30
CA LEU A 74 2.24 31.52 9.55
C LEU A 74 1.23 31.22 8.45
N HIS A 75 0.55 32.24 7.91
CA HIS A 75 -0.39 32.11 6.81
C HIS A 75 0.30 31.58 5.55
N ASP A 76 1.42 32.17 5.17
CA ASP A 76 2.19 31.76 3.99
C ASP A 76 2.71 30.33 4.13
N GLU A 77 3.20 29.95 5.32
CA GLU A 77 3.60 28.58 5.60
C GLU A 77 2.40 27.62 5.52
N LEU A 78 1.21 28.00 6.01
CA LEU A 78 0.02 27.16 5.90
C LEU A 78 -0.37 26.90 4.44
N GLN A 79 -0.26 27.92 3.56
CA GLN A 79 -0.51 27.75 2.13
C GLN A 79 0.49 26.79 1.49
N ARG A 80 1.78 26.90 1.85
CA ARG A 80 2.82 25.96 1.40
C ARG A 80 2.52 24.54 1.85
N LEU A 81 2.25 24.33 3.14
CA LEU A 81 1.88 23.03 3.70
C LEU A 81 0.64 22.43 3.03
N ALA A 82 -0.37 23.25 2.74
CA ALA A 82 -1.58 22.82 2.04
C ALA A 82 -1.31 22.43 0.57
N SER A 83 -0.37 23.10 -0.09
CA SER A 83 0.09 22.72 -1.43
C SER A 83 0.85 21.39 -1.40
N GLU A 84 1.78 21.20 -0.46
CA GLU A 84 2.51 19.95 -0.24
C GLU A 84 1.55 18.79 0.03
N MET A 85 0.49 19.03 0.82
CA MET A 85 -0.50 18.02 1.17
C MET A 85 -1.27 17.55 -0.07
N ARG A 86 -1.65 18.47 -0.96
CA ARG A 86 -2.32 18.11 -2.22
C ARG A 86 -1.43 17.24 -3.11
N THR A 87 -0.16 17.63 -3.28
CA THR A 87 0.81 16.84 -4.05
C THR A 87 1.00 15.45 -3.45
N LEU A 88 1.10 15.36 -2.13
CA LEU A 88 1.27 14.08 -1.45
C LEU A 88 0.02 13.20 -1.55
N GLN A 89 -1.17 13.79 -1.46
CA GLN A 89 -2.43 13.06 -1.66
C GLN A 89 -2.53 12.47 -3.08
N GLN A 90 -2.10 13.22 -4.10
CA GLN A 90 -2.01 12.70 -5.45
C GLN A 90 -1.03 11.53 -5.55
N ALA A 91 0.18 11.68 -4.98
CA ALA A 91 1.17 10.61 -4.97
C ALA A 91 0.66 9.34 -4.24
N VAL A 92 -0.08 9.49 -3.14
CA VAL A 92 -0.73 8.36 -2.45
C VAL A 92 -1.77 7.69 -3.34
N HIS A 93 -2.59 8.47 -4.05
CA HIS A 93 -3.59 7.94 -4.96
C HIS A 93 -2.95 7.13 -6.10
N ASP A 94 -1.94 7.70 -6.75
CA ASP A 94 -1.23 7.07 -7.87
C ASP A 94 -0.53 5.78 -7.40
N LYS A 95 0.14 5.82 -6.25
CA LYS A 95 0.82 4.65 -5.68
C LYS A 95 -0.15 3.53 -5.29
N ARG A 96 -1.36 3.87 -4.82
CA ARG A 96 -2.42 2.88 -4.56
C ARG A 96 -2.90 2.23 -5.84
N ALA A 97 -3.12 3.01 -6.90
CA ALA A 97 -3.51 2.46 -8.20
C ALA A 97 -2.44 1.51 -8.76
N GLU A 98 -1.15 1.89 -8.64
CA GLU A 98 -0.02 1.04 -9.03
C GLU A 98 0.02 -0.28 -8.23
N LEU A 99 -0.16 -0.21 -6.90
CA LEU A 99 -0.20 -1.37 -6.03
C LEU A 99 -1.32 -2.34 -6.40
N VAL A 100 -2.54 -1.82 -6.65
CA VAL A 100 -3.68 -2.64 -7.06
C VAL A 100 -3.40 -3.34 -8.39
N ALA A 101 -2.85 -2.63 -9.37
CA ALA A 101 -2.49 -3.23 -10.66
C ALA A 101 -1.40 -4.30 -10.51
N ALA A 102 -0.39 -4.07 -9.65
CA ALA A 102 0.66 -5.04 -9.37
C ALA A 102 0.10 -6.30 -8.67
N ALA A 103 -0.78 -6.14 -7.69
CA ALA A 103 -1.44 -7.22 -6.98
C ALA A 103 -2.30 -8.07 -7.93
N GLN A 104 -3.11 -7.45 -8.78
CA GLN A 104 -3.90 -8.16 -9.79
C GLN A 104 -3.01 -8.99 -10.73
N ARG A 105 -1.90 -8.43 -11.21
CA ARG A 105 -0.96 -9.16 -12.08
C ARG A 105 -0.27 -10.32 -11.36
N ARG A 106 0.04 -10.17 -10.07
CA ARG A 106 0.56 -11.26 -9.23
C ARG A 106 -0.48 -12.38 -9.12
N ASP A 107 -1.73 -12.05 -8.84
CA ASP A 107 -2.81 -13.01 -8.62
C ASP A 107 -3.11 -13.82 -9.89
N VAL A 108 -3.00 -13.21 -11.07
CA VAL A 108 -3.09 -13.94 -12.35
C VAL A 108 -2.04 -15.05 -12.43
N VAL A 109 -0.78 -14.76 -12.08
CA VAL A 109 0.29 -15.77 -12.13
C VAL A 109 0.11 -16.82 -11.03
N ALA A 110 -0.36 -16.44 -9.84
CA ALA A 110 -0.66 -17.37 -8.77
C ALA A 110 -1.71 -18.40 -9.21
N LYS A 111 -2.81 -17.95 -9.83
CA LYS A 111 -3.86 -18.82 -10.38
C LYS A 111 -3.34 -19.80 -11.44
N LEU A 112 -2.40 -19.36 -12.29
CA LEU A 112 -1.74 -20.26 -13.26
C LEU A 112 -0.94 -21.37 -12.54
N GLY A 113 -0.27 -21.03 -11.44
CA GLY A 113 0.45 -21.98 -10.59
C GLY A 113 -0.47 -23.00 -9.92
N GLU A 114 -1.61 -22.55 -9.41
CA GLU A 114 -2.66 -23.42 -8.85
C GLU A 114 -3.17 -24.40 -9.90
N HIS A 115 -3.56 -23.90 -11.08
CA HIS A 115 -4.04 -24.74 -12.18
C HIS A 115 -2.97 -25.76 -12.62
N HIS A 116 -1.71 -25.34 -12.73
CA HIS A 116 -0.62 -26.24 -13.09
C HIS A 116 -0.47 -27.39 -12.07
N THR A 117 -0.56 -27.06 -10.78
CA THR A 117 -0.49 -28.05 -9.70
C THR A 117 -1.65 -29.03 -9.75
N SER A 118 -2.88 -28.54 -9.95
CA SER A 118 -4.07 -29.39 -10.07
C SER A 118 -4.00 -30.31 -11.30
N LYS A 119 -3.53 -29.82 -12.45
CA LYS A 119 -3.34 -30.65 -13.66
C LYS A 119 -2.37 -31.79 -13.41
N TRP A 120 -1.22 -31.49 -12.80
CA TRP A 120 -0.25 -32.52 -12.47
C TRP A 120 -0.80 -33.56 -11.49
N GLN A 121 -1.52 -33.13 -10.46
CA GLN A 121 -2.13 -34.05 -9.50
C GLN A 121 -3.14 -34.97 -10.18
N ALA A 122 -3.94 -34.45 -11.12
CA ALA A 122 -4.88 -35.25 -11.90
C ALA A 122 -4.17 -36.24 -12.83
N GLU A 123 -3.08 -35.84 -13.47
CA GLU A 123 -2.25 -36.73 -14.29
C GLU A 123 -1.61 -37.85 -13.45
N LEU A 124 -1.03 -37.50 -12.30
CA LEU A 124 -0.45 -38.48 -11.38
C LEU A 124 -1.49 -39.50 -10.92
N LEU A 125 -2.68 -39.05 -10.52
CA LEU A 125 -3.77 -39.93 -10.12
C LEU A 125 -4.23 -40.86 -11.26
N ARG A 126 -4.25 -40.36 -12.51
CA ARG A 126 -4.56 -41.18 -13.69
C ARG A 126 -3.51 -42.26 -13.92
N HIS A 127 -2.23 -41.94 -13.75
CA HIS A 127 -1.17 -42.94 -13.85
C HIS A 127 -1.25 -43.98 -12.72
N GLU A 128 -1.45 -43.55 -11.48
CA GLU A 128 -1.62 -44.47 -10.33
C GLU A 128 -2.83 -45.38 -10.46
N THR A 129 -3.94 -44.88 -11.00
CA THR A 129 -5.14 -45.69 -11.24
C THR A 129 -4.92 -46.71 -12.35
N ALA A 130 -4.29 -46.33 -13.47
CA ALA A 130 -3.93 -47.26 -14.54
C ALA A 130 -2.99 -48.38 -14.04
N GLU A 131 -1.95 -48.05 -13.27
CA GLU A 131 -1.04 -49.06 -12.70
C GLU A 131 -1.75 -50.00 -11.73
N ARG A 132 -2.68 -49.48 -10.90
CA ARG A 132 -3.48 -50.32 -10.01
C ARG A 132 -4.34 -51.30 -10.79
N ASP A 133 -5.03 -50.82 -11.82
CA ASP A 133 -5.87 -51.65 -12.67
C ASP A 133 -5.06 -52.76 -13.35
N ASP A 134 -3.87 -52.46 -13.87
CA ASP A 134 -2.96 -53.46 -14.45
C ASP A 134 -2.54 -54.53 -13.42
N ILE A 135 -2.24 -54.13 -12.18
CA ILE A 135 -1.92 -55.06 -11.08
C ILE A 135 -3.13 -55.93 -10.73
N TYR A 136 -4.33 -55.37 -10.67
CA TYR A 136 -5.56 -56.12 -10.41
C TYR A 136 -5.83 -57.15 -11.51
N ILE A 137 -5.67 -56.75 -12.78
CA ILE A 137 -5.82 -57.63 -13.94
C ILE A 137 -4.81 -58.77 -13.87
N ALA A 138 -3.51 -58.48 -13.68
CA ALA A 138 -2.46 -59.49 -13.59
C ALA A 138 -2.70 -60.49 -12.45
N ARG A 139 -3.14 -60.02 -11.28
CA ARG A 139 -3.51 -60.88 -10.14
C ARG A 139 -4.74 -61.74 -10.44
N ALA A 140 -5.75 -61.20 -11.12
CA ALA A 140 -6.96 -61.93 -11.47
C ALA A 140 -6.67 -63.04 -12.50
N PHE A 141 -5.81 -62.78 -13.49
CA PHE A 141 -5.34 -63.79 -14.44
C PHE A 141 -4.55 -64.91 -13.76
N ASN A 142 -3.59 -64.56 -12.88
CA ASN A 142 -2.80 -65.56 -12.16
C ASN A 142 -3.63 -66.45 -11.21
N ARG A 143 -4.75 -65.95 -10.66
CA ARG A 143 -5.68 -66.77 -9.86
C ARG A 143 -6.59 -67.69 -10.67
N ARG A 144 -6.78 -67.45 -11.97
CA ARG A 144 -7.58 -68.30 -12.87
C ARG A 144 -6.76 -69.38 -13.57
N ALA A 145 -5.45 -69.24 -13.61
CA ALA A 145 -4.53 -70.19 -14.25
C ALA A 145 -4.04 -71.32 -13.31
N VAL A 146 -4.48 -71.30 -12.04
CA VAL A 146 -4.31 -72.35 -11.03
C VAL A 146 -5.65 -73.02 -10.82
#